data_AF-A0A067GMW7-F1
#
_entry.id   AF-A0A067GMW7-F1
#
_cell.length_a   1.000
_cell.length_b   1.000
_cell.length_c   1.000
_cell.angle_alpha   90.00
_cell.angle_beta   90.00
_cell.angle_gamma   90.00
#
_symmetry.space_group_name_H-M   'P 1'
#
loop_
_entity.id
_entity.type
_entity.pdbx_description
1 polymer ?
#
loop_
_entity_poly.entity_id
_entity_poly.type
_entity_poly.pdbx_seq_one_letter_code
_entity_poly.pdbx_strand_id
1 'polypeptide(L)'
;MDAASCSGVLSRAKLPVSNLHKFNQTLGSHIVSVSCQSSEGLNNVNRVSSQALAYTVRESYLCGPVQRRNPAGICAAGVATYGENAVEYESHAQAAEDKVGVLLLNLGGPDTLHDVQPFLFNLFADPDIIRLPRLFRFLQWPLAKLISVVRAPKSKEGYAAIGGGSPLRKITDEQAQALKTALEAKNLPVNVYVGMRYWYPFTEEAVQQIKRDRITRLVVLPLYPQFSISTTGSSIRVLQNIFREDAYLSRLPVSIIRSWYQREGYVNSMADLIQKELGKFQKPEEVMIFFSAHGVPVSYVEKAGDPYRDQMEECIYLIMQRLKDRGINNDHTLAYQSRVGPVKWLKPYTDEVLVELGQKGVKSLLAIPVRYTLLTEVLAVYFI
;
A
#
# COMPACT_ATOMS: atom_id res chain seq x y z
N MET A 1 -4.57 41.00 -52.33
CA MET A 1 -4.98 42.41 -52.39
C MET A 1 -4.68 43.02 -51.03
N ASP A 2 -3.77 43.99 -51.12
CA ASP A 2 -3.41 45.07 -50.20
C ASP A 2 -2.80 44.81 -48.82
N ALA A 3 -1.55 45.28 -48.76
CA ALA A 3 -0.72 45.56 -47.62
C ALA A 3 -1.05 46.92 -46.99
N ALA A 4 -0.73 47.09 -45.71
CA ALA A 4 -0.25 48.38 -45.21
C ALA A 4 0.63 48.19 -43.96
N SER A 5 1.85 48.66 -44.11
CA SER A 5 2.92 48.82 -43.13
C SER A 5 2.63 49.97 -42.16
N CYS A 6 3.18 49.90 -40.93
CA CYS A 6 3.71 51.08 -40.26
C CYS A 6 4.88 50.70 -39.33
N SER A 7 6.05 51.24 -39.65
CA SER A 7 7.28 51.23 -38.85
C SER A 7 7.28 52.40 -37.84
N GLY A 8 7.95 52.22 -36.71
CA GLY A 8 8.33 53.30 -35.78
C GLY A 8 9.55 52.89 -34.97
N VAL A 9 10.62 53.69 -35.07
CA VAL A 9 12.00 53.41 -34.67
C VAL A 9 12.36 54.10 -33.33
N LEU A 10 13.09 53.35 -32.48
CA LEU A 10 14.07 53.68 -31.42
C LEU A 10 13.79 54.74 -30.34
N SER A 11 14.05 54.32 -29.10
CA SER A 11 14.83 55.10 -28.11
C SER A 11 15.73 54.16 -27.29
N ARG A 12 16.99 54.58 -27.13
CA ARG A 12 18.15 53.86 -26.57
C ARG A 12 18.41 54.33 -25.13
N ALA A 13 19.02 53.47 -24.31
CA ALA A 13 19.68 53.67 -22.98
C ALA A 13 19.01 52.84 -21.87
N LYS A 14 19.69 52.15 -20.93
CA LYS A 14 21.10 52.06 -20.51
C LYS A 14 21.25 50.75 -19.71
N LEU A 15 22.39 50.07 -19.84
CA LEU A 15 22.86 49.04 -18.91
C LEU A 15 23.27 49.67 -17.57
N PRO A 16 23.39 48.85 -16.50
CA PRO A 16 24.73 48.68 -15.94
C PRO A 16 25.11 47.23 -15.62
N VAL A 17 26.42 47.10 -15.43
CA VAL A 17 27.30 45.95 -15.36
C VAL A 17 27.55 45.51 -13.89
N SER A 18 27.95 44.25 -13.75
CA SER A 18 28.79 43.63 -12.69
C SER A 18 28.28 43.47 -11.25
N ASN A 19 28.30 42.23 -10.75
CA ASN A 19 29.48 41.74 -10.02
C ASN A 19 29.48 40.21 -9.82
N LEU A 20 30.59 39.59 -10.23
CA LEU A 20 31.03 38.28 -9.79
C LEU A 20 31.55 38.37 -8.34
N HIS A 21 31.31 37.34 -7.53
CA HIS A 21 32.33 36.89 -6.59
C HIS A 21 32.31 35.36 -6.46
N LYS A 22 33.44 34.77 -6.87
CA LYS A 22 33.89 33.42 -6.52
C LYS A 22 34.20 33.37 -5.02
N PHE A 23 33.89 32.26 -4.36
CA PHE A 23 34.77 31.69 -3.35
C PHE A 23 34.71 30.16 -3.40
N ASN A 24 35.91 29.58 -3.38
CA ASN A 24 36.24 28.16 -3.46
C ASN A 24 37.14 27.90 -2.25
N GLN A 25 36.88 26.86 -1.45
CA GLN A 25 37.83 26.15 -0.56
C GLN A 25 37.06 25.06 0.21
N THR A 26 37.16 23.77 -0.15
CA THR A 26 38.08 22.71 0.34
C THR A 26 38.20 22.46 1.86
N LEU A 27 37.93 21.17 2.19
CA LEU A 27 38.43 20.30 3.26
C LEU A 27 38.13 20.58 4.74
N GLY A 28 37.75 19.51 5.46
CA GLY A 28 37.89 19.43 6.92
C GLY A 28 37.00 18.40 7.61
N SER A 29 37.36 17.13 7.53
CA SER A 29 36.88 16.07 8.42
C SER A 29 37.29 16.34 9.87
N HIS A 30 36.36 16.39 10.83
CA HIS A 30 36.68 16.13 12.24
C HIS A 30 35.54 15.46 13.00
N ILE A 31 35.84 14.23 13.42
CA ILE A 31 35.23 13.48 14.51
C ILE A 31 35.41 14.27 15.81
N VAL A 32 34.34 14.44 16.59
CA VAL A 32 34.45 14.82 18.01
C VAL A 32 33.52 13.94 18.84
N SER A 33 34.16 13.07 19.63
CA SER A 33 33.61 12.31 20.75
C SER A 33 33.20 13.25 21.90
N VAL A 34 32.06 13.00 22.53
CA VAL A 34 31.68 13.66 23.79
C VAL A 34 31.71 12.64 24.92
N SER A 35 32.62 12.88 25.86
CA SER A 35 32.76 12.18 27.14
C SER A 35 31.85 12.81 28.18
N CYS A 36 31.23 11.97 29.02
CA CYS A 36 30.46 12.37 30.20
C CYS A 36 31.38 12.87 31.32
N GLN A 37 30.97 13.94 32.01
CA GLN A 37 31.34 14.19 33.40
C GLN A 37 30.19 14.88 34.15
N SER A 38 30.02 14.44 35.39
CA SER A 38 28.97 14.74 36.35
C SER A 38 29.23 16.00 37.17
N SER A 39 28.17 16.71 37.55
CA SER A 39 28.15 17.51 38.79
C SER A 39 26.72 17.67 39.33
N GLU A 40 26.54 17.21 40.57
CA GLU A 40 25.49 17.61 41.53
C GLU A 40 25.57 19.14 41.77
N GLY A 41 24.56 19.92 42.16
CA GLY A 41 23.15 19.75 42.51
C GLY A 41 22.68 21.09 43.10
N LEU A 42 21.38 21.46 43.00
CA LEU A 42 20.61 22.27 43.96
C LEU A 42 19.20 22.61 43.42
N ASN A 43 18.20 22.19 44.20
CA ASN A 43 16.78 22.62 44.36
C ASN A 43 16.38 23.94 43.65
N ASN A 44 15.19 24.16 43.09
CA ASN A 44 13.85 23.82 43.57
C ASN A 44 12.76 24.27 42.53
N VAL A 45 11.53 23.73 42.64
CA VAL A 45 10.22 24.28 42.15
C VAL A 45 9.68 23.92 40.73
N ASN A 46 8.68 23.02 40.78
CA ASN A 46 7.42 22.91 40.01
C ASN A 46 7.37 22.71 38.47
N ARG A 47 7.20 21.41 38.12
CA ARG A 47 5.97 20.83 37.52
C ARG A 47 5.52 21.34 36.13
N VAL A 48 6.01 20.69 35.07
CA VAL A 48 5.19 20.31 33.89
C VAL A 48 5.60 18.91 33.41
N SER A 49 4.60 18.02 33.32
CA SER A 49 4.70 16.62 32.91
C SER A 49 5.05 16.49 31.42
N SER A 50 6.17 15.84 31.10
CA SER A 50 6.45 15.30 29.77
C SER A 50 6.73 13.80 29.91
N GLN A 51 5.71 12.97 29.66
CA GLN A 51 5.89 11.53 29.53
C GLN A 51 6.29 11.21 28.09
N ALA A 52 7.59 10.96 27.91
CA ALA A 52 8.10 10.15 26.81
C ALA A 52 7.68 8.70 27.06
N LEU A 53 6.85 8.14 26.18
CA LEU A 53 6.52 6.72 26.17
C LEU A 53 7.58 5.96 25.36
N ALA A 54 8.55 5.40 26.10
CA ALA A 54 9.43 4.36 25.59
C ALA A 54 8.62 3.06 25.45
N TYR A 55 8.50 2.56 24.22
CA TYR A 55 7.93 1.25 23.93
C TYR A 55 8.91 0.15 24.36
N THR A 56 8.64 -0.48 25.50
CA THR A 56 9.28 -1.75 25.87
C THR A 56 8.38 -2.89 25.40
N VAL A 57 8.82 -3.61 24.37
CA VAL A 57 8.20 -4.85 23.90
C VAL A 57 8.46 -5.92 24.95
N ARG A 58 7.41 -6.39 25.64
CA ARG A 58 7.49 -7.58 26.49
C ARG A 58 7.17 -8.80 25.64
N GLU A 59 8.19 -9.55 25.26
CA GLU A 59 8.06 -10.95 24.89
C GLU A 59 7.75 -11.75 26.16
N SER A 60 6.64 -12.48 26.15
CA SER A 60 6.29 -13.44 27.20
C SER A 60 6.36 -14.85 26.63
N TYR A 61 7.52 -15.48 26.80
CA TYR A 61 7.69 -16.93 26.79
C TYR A 61 7.23 -17.47 28.16
N LEU A 62 6.19 -18.31 28.19
CA LEU A 62 5.87 -19.09 29.38
C LEU A 62 6.62 -20.42 29.31
N CYS A 63 7.80 -20.44 29.93
CA CYS A 63 8.53 -21.64 30.30
C CYS A 63 8.15 -22.00 31.75
N GLY A 64 7.67 -23.23 31.97
CA GLY A 64 7.26 -23.71 33.29
C GLY A 64 8.45 -23.93 34.25
N PRO A 65 8.27 -23.80 35.57
CA PRO A 65 9.38 -23.96 36.50
C PRO A 65 9.61 -25.44 36.88
N VAL A 66 10.89 -25.82 36.89
CA VAL A 66 11.41 -27.08 37.42
C VAL A 66 11.94 -26.84 38.85
N GLN A 67 11.35 -27.59 39.79
CA GLN A 67 11.97 -28.28 40.95
C GLN A 67 12.45 -27.51 42.19
N ARG A 68 11.97 -27.95 43.38
CA ARG A 68 12.79 -28.57 44.46
C ARG A 68 11.98 -28.85 45.75
N ARG A 69 11.95 -30.13 46.18
CA ARG A 69 12.43 -30.70 47.48
C ARG A 69 11.61 -31.90 47.99
N ASN A 70 12.33 -32.99 48.29
CA ASN A 70 11.93 -34.15 49.11
C ASN A 70 11.71 -33.75 50.59
N PRO A 71 11.00 -34.55 51.40
CA PRO A 71 11.66 -35.66 52.11
C PRO A 71 10.87 -36.99 52.21
N ALA A 72 11.64 -38.07 52.30
CA ALA A 72 11.46 -39.33 53.03
C ALA A 72 10.06 -39.98 53.19
N GLY A 73 9.96 -41.24 52.74
CA GLY A 73 8.96 -42.21 53.16
C GLY A 73 9.34 -43.61 52.68
N ILE A 74 9.55 -44.53 53.62
CA ILE A 74 10.06 -45.91 53.47
C ILE A 74 8.88 -46.87 53.15
N CYS A 75 9.22 -48.07 52.64
CA CYS A 75 8.40 -49.30 52.47
C CYS A 75 7.65 -49.39 51.14
N ALA A 76 7.44 -50.55 50.51
CA ALA A 76 8.00 -51.89 50.55
C ALA A 76 7.37 -52.61 49.33
N ALA A 77 7.99 -53.73 48.94
CA ALA A 77 7.62 -54.65 47.88
C ALA A 77 6.11 -54.82 47.58
N GLY A 78 5.79 -54.96 46.28
CA GLY A 78 4.49 -55.41 45.81
C GLY A 78 4.51 -55.68 44.31
N VAL A 79 5.01 -56.86 43.92
CA VAL A 79 4.78 -57.44 42.59
C VAL A 79 3.32 -57.90 42.55
N ALA A 80 2.56 -57.40 41.59
CA ALA A 80 1.31 -58.03 41.15
C ALA A 80 1.16 -57.82 39.64
N THR A 81 1.53 -58.86 38.90
CA THR A 81 1.20 -59.05 37.50
C THR A 81 -0.28 -59.37 37.37
N TYR A 82 -1.03 -58.58 36.61
CA TYR A 82 -2.22 -59.03 35.89
C TYR A 82 -2.14 -58.45 34.50
N GLY A 83 -1.80 -59.30 33.54
CA GLY A 83 -1.96 -59.01 32.13
C GLY A 83 -3.43 -59.20 31.78
N GLU A 84 -4.02 -58.18 31.16
CA GLU A 84 -5.21 -58.33 30.34
C GLU A 84 -5.30 -57.12 29.41
N ASN A 85 -5.13 -57.40 28.11
CA ASN A 85 -5.55 -56.60 26.96
C ASN A 85 -5.11 -55.13 26.93
N ALA A 86 -3.86 -54.92 26.53
CA ALA A 86 -3.48 -53.69 25.84
C ALA A 86 -4.25 -53.63 24.51
N VAL A 87 -5.42 -53.01 24.53
CA VAL A 87 -5.95 -52.37 23.32
C VAL A 87 -5.02 -51.20 23.09
N GLU A 88 -4.06 -51.37 22.17
CA GLU A 88 -3.38 -50.25 21.55
C GLU A 88 -4.45 -49.36 20.91
N TYR A 89 -4.91 -48.36 21.66
CA TYR A 89 -5.43 -47.16 21.05
C TYR A 89 -4.22 -46.48 20.41
N GLU A 90 -3.86 -46.94 19.21
CA GLU A 90 -3.15 -46.12 18.26
C GLU A 90 -4.03 -44.88 18.06
N SER A 91 -3.73 -43.82 18.80
CA SER A 91 -4.26 -42.51 18.53
C SER A 91 -3.68 -42.08 17.19
N HIS A 92 -4.29 -42.54 16.10
CA HIS A 92 -4.23 -41.88 14.81
C HIS A 92 -4.97 -40.54 14.95
N ALA A 93 -4.45 -39.64 15.78
CA ALA A 93 -4.54 -38.22 15.52
C ALA A 93 -3.73 -38.02 14.25
N GLN A 94 -4.36 -38.31 13.11
CA GLN A 94 -3.85 -38.04 11.79
C GLN A 94 -3.42 -36.58 11.82
N ALA A 95 -2.11 -36.33 11.87
CA ALA A 95 -1.55 -35.00 11.92
C ALA A 95 -2.19 -34.25 10.76
N ALA A 96 -3.07 -33.30 11.07
CA ALA A 96 -3.88 -32.64 10.06
C ALA A 96 -2.90 -32.05 9.04
N GLU A 97 -2.99 -32.53 7.80
CA GLU A 97 -2.08 -32.12 6.73
C GLU A 97 -2.09 -30.59 6.66
N ASP A 98 -0.90 -29.98 6.71
CA ASP A 98 -0.76 -28.54 6.73
C ASP A 98 -1.20 -27.97 5.37
N LYS A 99 -2.35 -27.28 5.35
CA LYS A 99 -2.93 -26.67 4.15
C LYS A 99 -2.78 -25.17 4.23
N VAL A 100 -1.92 -24.62 3.39
CA VAL A 100 -1.64 -23.18 3.35
C VAL A 100 -2.51 -22.51 2.29
N GLY A 101 -3.23 -21.47 2.70
CA GLY A 101 -3.97 -20.58 1.82
C GLY A 101 -3.29 -19.23 1.68
N VAL A 102 -3.40 -18.61 0.51
CA VAL A 102 -3.03 -17.22 0.25
C VAL A 102 -4.27 -16.46 -0.23
N LEU A 103 -4.73 -15.49 0.55
CA LEU A 103 -5.85 -14.62 0.18
C LEU A 103 -5.31 -13.29 -0.37
N LEU A 104 -5.50 -13.09 -1.67
CA LEU A 104 -5.24 -11.82 -2.34
C LEU A 104 -6.41 -10.87 -2.11
N LEU A 105 -6.12 -9.68 -1.57
CA LEU A 105 -7.12 -8.64 -1.36
C LEU A 105 -6.93 -7.49 -2.34
N ASN A 106 -7.99 -7.10 -3.04
CA ASN A 106 -7.96 -5.96 -3.95
C ASN A 106 -9.30 -5.22 -3.97
N LEU A 107 -9.40 -4.13 -4.71
CA LEU A 107 -10.55 -3.23 -4.69
C LEU A 107 -11.77 -3.87 -5.37
N GLY A 108 -11.51 -4.63 -6.44
CA GLY A 108 -12.52 -5.03 -7.41
C GLY A 108 -12.74 -3.93 -8.46
N GLY A 109 -13.48 -4.27 -9.49
CA GLY A 109 -13.86 -3.35 -10.54
C GLY A 109 -15.04 -3.93 -11.33
N PRO A 110 -15.90 -3.09 -11.90
CA PRO A 110 -17.10 -3.53 -12.60
C PRO A 110 -16.74 -4.36 -13.84
N ASP A 111 -17.42 -5.49 -14.03
CA ASP A 111 -17.20 -6.36 -15.20
C ASP A 111 -17.76 -5.73 -16.49
N THR A 112 -18.87 -5.00 -16.37
CA THR A 112 -19.52 -4.32 -17.48
C THR A 112 -19.89 -2.86 -17.16
N LEU A 113 -20.28 -2.09 -18.18
CA LEU A 113 -20.80 -0.73 -18.01
C LEU A 113 -22.08 -0.65 -17.16
N HIS A 114 -22.86 -1.73 -17.08
CA HIS A 114 -24.07 -1.78 -16.24
C HIS A 114 -23.71 -1.85 -14.75
N ASP A 115 -22.56 -2.45 -14.44
CA ASP A 115 -22.09 -2.70 -13.09
C ASP A 115 -21.46 -1.48 -12.42
N VAL A 116 -21.16 -0.43 -13.20
CA VAL A 116 -20.45 0.77 -12.72
C VAL A 116 -21.18 1.45 -11.57
N GLN A 117 -22.51 1.66 -11.66
CA GLN A 117 -23.25 2.33 -10.58
C GLN A 117 -23.33 1.46 -9.31
N PRO A 118 -23.68 0.16 -9.39
CA PRO A 118 -23.61 -0.74 -8.23
C PRO A 118 -22.23 -0.81 -7.58
N PHE A 119 -21.17 -0.90 -8.37
CA PHE A 119 -19.78 -0.87 -7.89
C PHE A 119 -19.47 0.44 -7.13
N LEU A 120 -19.80 1.60 -7.72
CA LEU A 120 -19.59 2.90 -7.06
C LEU A 120 -20.42 3.03 -5.79
N PHE A 121 -21.62 2.46 -5.77
CA PHE A 121 -22.45 2.44 -4.56
C PHE A 121 -21.74 1.68 -3.44
N ASN A 122 -21.22 0.48 -3.70
CA ASN A 122 -20.47 -0.31 -2.71
C ASN A 122 -19.22 0.46 -2.21
N LEU A 123 -18.49 1.11 -3.13
CA LEU A 123 -17.32 1.92 -2.80
C LEU A 123 -17.66 3.09 -1.86
N PHE A 124 -18.70 3.87 -2.16
CA PHE A 124 -19.06 5.04 -1.35
C PHE A 124 -19.87 4.70 -0.09
N ALA A 125 -20.48 3.51 -0.04
CA ALA A 125 -21.11 3.00 1.17
C ALA A 125 -20.09 2.64 2.26
N ASP A 126 -18.81 2.46 1.89
CA ASP A 126 -17.75 2.16 2.83
C ASP A 126 -17.37 3.38 3.70
N PRO A 127 -17.55 3.30 5.02
CA PRO A 127 -17.16 4.39 5.92
C PRO A 127 -15.65 4.62 5.95
N ASP A 128 -14.81 3.67 5.51
CA ASP A 128 -13.36 3.89 5.41
C ASP A 128 -12.95 4.66 4.14
N ILE A 129 -13.87 4.85 3.17
CA ILE A 129 -13.66 5.72 1.99
C ILE A 129 -14.14 7.14 2.27
N ILE A 130 -15.38 7.29 2.75
CA ILE A 130 -15.94 8.58 3.17
C ILE A 130 -16.37 8.46 4.64
N ARG A 131 -15.58 9.03 5.54
CA ARG A 131 -15.86 9.04 6.98
C ARG A 131 -16.83 10.16 7.36
N LEU A 132 -18.11 9.83 7.50
CA LEU A 132 -19.08 10.72 8.15
C LEU A 132 -18.89 10.73 9.68
N PRO A 133 -19.14 11.88 10.35
CA PRO A 133 -19.16 11.93 11.81
C PRO A 133 -20.14 10.91 12.39
N ARG A 134 -19.85 10.36 13.59
CA ARG A 134 -20.64 9.27 14.20
C ARG A 134 -22.13 9.58 14.26
N LEU A 135 -22.51 10.82 14.57
CA LEU A 135 -23.90 11.28 14.64
C LEU A 135 -24.63 11.17 13.29
N PHE A 136 -23.91 11.28 12.17
CA PHE A 136 -24.45 11.29 10.81
C PHE A 136 -24.21 10.00 10.03
N ARG A 137 -23.76 8.92 10.69
CA ARG A 137 -23.45 7.66 10.01
C ARG A 137 -24.67 7.04 9.31
N PHE A 138 -25.88 7.29 9.82
CA PHE A 138 -27.12 6.83 9.18
C PHE A 138 -27.33 7.44 7.78
N LEU A 139 -26.69 8.58 7.48
CA LEU A 139 -26.72 9.22 6.15
C LEU A 139 -25.72 8.60 5.16
N GLN A 140 -24.89 7.63 5.56
CA GLN A 140 -23.89 7.03 4.67
C GLN A 140 -24.55 6.37 3.46
N TRP A 141 -25.60 5.57 3.68
CA TRP A 141 -26.31 4.86 2.61
C TRP A 141 -26.96 5.83 1.59
N PRO A 142 -27.77 6.83 1.99
CA PRO A 142 -28.36 7.75 1.03
C PRO A 142 -27.30 8.61 0.33
N LEU A 143 -26.22 9.00 1.04
CA LEU A 143 -25.10 9.71 0.44
C LEU A 143 -24.39 8.86 -0.63
N ALA A 144 -24.11 7.59 -0.34
CA ALA A 144 -23.50 6.67 -1.29
C ALA A 144 -24.39 6.47 -2.53
N LYS A 145 -25.71 6.35 -2.35
CA LYS A 145 -26.66 6.25 -3.46
C LYS A 145 -26.64 7.50 -4.33
N LEU A 146 -26.68 8.69 -3.73
CA LEU A 146 -26.62 9.95 -4.48
C LEU A 146 -25.30 10.10 -5.24
N ILE A 147 -24.16 9.92 -4.57
CA ILE A 147 -22.84 10.06 -5.19
C ILE A 147 -22.65 9.05 -6.32
N SER A 148 -23.05 7.79 -6.12
CA SER A 148 -22.91 6.75 -7.15
C SER A 148 -23.74 7.05 -8.39
N VAL A 149 -24.97 7.54 -8.24
CA VAL A 149 -25.82 7.92 -9.39
C VAL A 149 -25.21 9.11 -10.14
N VAL A 150 -24.77 10.15 -9.44
CA VAL A 150 -24.18 11.34 -10.05
C VAL A 150 -22.86 11.04 -10.77
N ARG A 151 -22.03 10.14 -10.22
CA ARG A 151 -20.71 9.81 -10.79
C ARG A 151 -20.74 8.72 -11.85
N ALA A 152 -21.82 7.92 -11.91
CA ALA A 152 -21.89 6.78 -12.82
C ALA A 152 -21.71 7.17 -14.30
N PRO A 153 -22.35 8.22 -14.86
CA PRO A 153 -22.20 8.55 -16.28
C PRO A 153 -20.73 8.78 -16.69
N LYS A 154 -20.04 9.69 -16.00
CA LYS A 154 -18.62 9.98 -16.24
C LYS A 154 -17.72 8.76 -16.03
N SER A 155 -18.04 7.91 -15.05
CA SER A 155 -17.25 6.71 -14.79
C SER A 155 -17.47 5.64 -15.87
N LYS A 156 -18.69 5.52 -16.41
CA LYS A 156 -19.00 4.63 -17.53
C LYS A 156 -18.25 5.02 -18.79
N GLU A 157 -18.12 6.30 -19.09
CA GLU A 157 -17.29 6.79 -20.21
C GLU A 157 -15.84 6.34 -20.07
N GLY A 158 -15.27 6.45 -18.86
CA GLY A 158 -13.93 5.96 -18.56
C GLY A 158 -13.77 4.45 -18.78
N TYR A 159 -14.72 3.64 -18.28
CA TYR A 159 -14.71 2.19 -18.50
C TYR A 159 -14.95 1.82 -19.97
N ALA A 160 -15.78 2.56 -20.69
CA ALA A 160 -16.03 2.34 -22.12
C ALA A 160 -14.76 2.56 -22.95
N ALA A 161 -13.98 3.60 -22.61
CA ALA A 161 -12.73 3.91 -23.29
C ALA A 161 -11.64 2.83 -23.13
N ILE A 162 -11.72 2.00 -22.09
CA ILE A 162 -10.75 0.91 -21.82
C ILE A 162 -11.29 -0.48 -22.14
N GLY A 163 -12.39 -0.59 -22.89
CA GLY A 163 -12.94 -1.88 -23.35
C GLY A 163 -14.24 -2.33 -22.68
N GLY A 164 -14.93 -1.45 -21.95
CA GLY A 164 -16.30 -1.69 -21.43
C GLY A 164 -16.40 -2.26 -20.02
N GLY A 165 -15.27 -2.48 -19.35
CA GLY A 165 -15.19 -3.04 -18.00
C GLY A 165 -13.80 -2.89 -17.40
N SER A 166 -13.65 -3.26 -16.13
CA SER A 166 -12.35 -3.22 -15.45
C SER A 166 -11.52 -4.47 -15.79
N PRO A 167 -10.28 -4.34 -16.29
CA PRO A 167 -9.40 -5.48 -16.49
C PRO A 167 -8.83 -6.03 -15.17
N LEU A 168 -9.07 -5.34 -14.04
CA LEU A 168 -8.46 -5.63 -12.74
C LEU A 168 -8.67 -7.08 -12.31
N ARG A 169 -9.89 -7.60 -12.48
CA ARG A 169 -10.22 -8.95 -12.03
C ARG A 169 -9.43 -10.01 -12.80
N LYS A 170 -9.45 -9.91 -14.13
CA LYS A 170 -8.71 -10.83 -15.02
C LYS A 170 -7.21 -10.85 -14.67
N ILE A 171 -6.60 -9.67 -14.55
CA ILE A 171 -5.18 -9.55 -14.23
C ILE A 171 -4.88 -10.09 -12.82
N THR A 172 -5.77 -9.87 -11.85
CA THR A 172 -5.63 -10.42 -10.49
C THR A 172 -5.68 -11.94 -10.49
N ASP A 173 -6.57 -12.54 -11.28
CA ASP A 173 -6.67 -14.00 -11.40
C ASP A 173 -5.42 -14.59 -12.09
N GLU A 174 -4.88 -13.91 -13.11
CA GLU A 174 -3.61 -14.28 -13.74
C GLU A 174 -2.43 -14.19 -12.75
N GLN A 175 -2.38 -13.13 -11.94
CA GLN A 175 -1.39 -12.97 -10.87
C GLN A 175 -1.53 -14.06 -9.79
N ALA A 176 -2.76 -14.42 -9.42
CA ALA A 176 -3.03 -15.49 -8.46
C ALA A 176 -2.50 -16.83 -8.96
N GLN A 177 -2.75 -17.14 -10.25
CA GLN A 177 -2.24 -18.36 -10.86
C GLN A 177 -0.71 -18.36 -10.98
N ALA A 178 -0.11 -17.25 -11.39
CA ALA A 178 1.34 -17.11 -11.46
C ALA A 178 2.00 -17.28 -10.07
N LEU A 179 1.40 -16.70 -9.03
CA LEU A 179 1.85 -16.86 -7.65
C LEU A 179 1.76 -18.31 -7.19
N LYS A 180 0.64 -18.98 -7.48
CA LYS A 180 0.45 -20.40 -7.17
C LYS A 180 1.55 -21.25 -7.80
N THR A 181 1.74 -21.12 -9.11
CA THR A 181 2.78 -21.86 -9.85
C THR A 181 4.18 -21.58 -9.30
N ALA A 182 4.49 -20.33 -8.95
CA ALA A 182 5.80 -19.95 -8.41
C ALA A 182 6.06 -20.52 -7.01
N LEU A 183 5.01 -20.71 -6.19
CA LEU A 183 5.13 -21.32 -4.86
C LEU A 183 5.18 -22.85 -4.95
N GLU A 184 4.41 -23.46 -5.84
CA GLU A 184 4.46 -24.90 -6.12
C GLU A 184 5.85 -25.31 -6.62
N ALA A 185 6.47 -24.51 -7.50
CA ALA A 185 7.85 -24.73 -7.94
C ALA A 185 8.90 -24.67 -6.80
N LYS A 186 8.53 -24.11 -5.64
CA LYS A 186 9.35 -24.09 -4.41
C LYS A 186 8.97 -25.20 -3.43
N ASN A 187 8.20 -26.20 -3.88
CA ASN A 187 7.64 -27.28 -3.04
C ASN A 187 6.76 -26.75 -1.89
N LEU A 188 6.06 -25.63 -2.13
CA LEU A 188 5.08 -25.07 -1.21
C LEU A 188 3.70 -25.14 -1.88
N PRO A 189 2.97 -26.27 -1.77
CA PRO A 189 1.62 -26.36 -2.30
C PRO A 189 0.71 -25.40 -1.53
N VAL A 190 0.11 -24.46 -2.25
CA VAL A 190 -0.81 -23.46 -1.67
C VAL A 190 -2.08 -23.35 -2.50
N ASN A 191 -3.18 -23.03 -1.82
CA ASN A 191 -4.39 -22.56 -2.48
C ASN A 191 -4.40 -21.03 -2.49
N VAL A 192 -4.61 -20.43 -3.66
CA VAL A 192 -4.68 -18.97 -3.80
C VAL A 192 -6.13 -18.56 -4.04
N TYR A 193 -6.59 -17.58 -3.28
CA TYR A 193 -7.95 -17.04 -3.29
C TYR A 193 -7.92 -15.55 -3.62
N VAL A 194 -8.95 -15.07 -4.30
CA VAL A 194 -9.10 -13.65 -4.65
C VAL A 194 -10.35 -13.11 -3.96
N GLY A 195 -10.16 -12.08 -3.13
CA GLY A 195 -11.22 -11.36 -2.44
C GLY A 195 -11.20 -9.89 -2.82
N MET A 196 -12.29 -9.41 -3.40
CA MET A 196 -12.48 -8.03 -3.82
C MET A 196 -13.32 -7.29 -2.78
N ARG A 197 -13.05 -5.99 -2.62
CA ARG A 197 -13.70 -5.18 -1.58
C ARG A 197 -15.08 -4.66 -2.00
N TYR A 198 -15.25 -4.26 -3.27
CA TYR A 198 -16.45 -3.57 -3.76
C TYR A 198 -17.09 -4.20 -4.99
N TRP A 199 -16.49 -5.27 -5.53
CA TRP A 199 -17.05 -6.06 -6.62
C TRP A 199 -16.77 -7.55 -6.43
N TYR A 200 -17.22 -8.41 -7.34
CA TYR A 200 -17.07 -9.85 -7.23
C TYR A 200 -15.66 -10.36 -7.59
N PRO A 201 -15.17 -11.44 -6.94
CA PRO A 201 -15.81 -12.16 -5.83
C PRO A 201 -15.58 -11.36 -4.56
N PHE A 202 -16.60 -11.14 -3.73
CA PHE A 202 -16.33 -10.41 -2.49
C PHE A 202 -15.44 -11.23 -1.53
N THR A 203 -14.91 -10.53 -0.55
CA THR A 203 -14.05 -11.12 0.48
C THR A 203 -14.77 -12.27 1.20
N GLU A 204 -16.08 -12.13 1.38
CA GLU A 204 -16.99 -13.10 1.96
C GLU A 204 -17.00 -14.42 1.17
N GLU A 205 -17.16 -14.39 -0.17
CA GLU A 205 -17.11 -15.59 -1.01
C GLU A 205 -15.74 -16.28 -0.95
N ALA A 206 -14.65 -15.50 -0.95
CA ALA A 206 -13.30 -16.05 -0.84
C ALA A 206 -13.09 -16.75 0.51
N VAL A 207 -13.61 -16.17 1.59
CA VAL A 207 -13.58 -16.79 2.93
C VAL A 207 -14.39 -18.09 2.99
N GLN A 208 -15.55 -18.16 2.33
CA GLN A 208 -16.29 -19.43 2.26
C GLN A 208 -15.52 -20.52 1.50
N GLN A 209 -14.74 -20.16 0.47
CA GLN A 209 -13.86 -21.10 -0.21
C GLN A 209 -12.74 -21.60 0.72
N ILE A 210 -12.06 -20.70 1.44
CA ILE A 210 -11.02 -21.03 2.43
C ILE A 210 -11.55 -22.04 3.47
N LYS A 211 -12.80 -21.86 3.92
CA LYS A 211 -13.46 -22.80 4.85
C LYS A 211 -13.74 -24.14 4.21
N ARG A 212 -14.29 -24.17 2.99
CA ARG A 212 -14.59 -25.40 2.25
C ARG A 212 -13.34 -26.25 2.03
N ASP A 213 -12.22 -25.60 1.75
CA ASP A 213 -10.94 -26.27 1.48
C ASP A 213 -10.19 -26.68 2.75
N ARG A 214 -10.72 -26.30 3.93
CA ARG A 214 -10.15 -26.62 5.26
C ARG A 214 -8.70 -26.16 5.41
N ILE A 215 -8.42 -24.92 4.97
CA ILE A 215 -7.10 -24.29 5.10
C ILE A 215 -6.70 -24.17 6.57
N THR A 216 -5.53 -24.69 6.94
CA THR A 216 -5.02 -24.69 8.31
C THR A 216 -4.13 -23.50 8.64
N ARG A 217 -3.61 -22.78 7.63
CA ARG A 217 -2.82 -21.54 7.79
C ARG A 217 -3.11 -20.57 6.65
N LEU A 218 -3.30 -19.29 6.94
CA LEU A 218 -3.64 -18.29 5.94
C LEU A 218 -2.63 -17.14 5.88
N VAL A 219 -2.19 -16.81 4.67
CA VAL A 219 -1.47 -15.57 4.39
C VAL A 219 -2.41 -14.60 3.68
N VAL A 220 -2.55 -13.39 4.20
CA VAL A 220 -3.36 -12.33 3.59
C VAL A 220 -2.42 -11.34 2.92
N LEU A 221 -2.56 -11.20 1.60
CA LEU A 221 -1.74 -10.33 0.76
C LEU A 221 -2.62 -9.32 0.01
N PRO A 222 -2.80 -8.11 0.56
CA PRO A 222 -3.33 -6.97 -0.18
C PRO A 222 -2.44 -6.63 -1.37
N LEU A 223 -3.05 -6.46 -2.55
CA LEU A 223 -2.36 -6.11 -3.80
C LEU A 223 -2.08 -4.60 -3.93
N TYR A 224 -2.02 -3.91 -2.78
CA TYR A 224 -1.57 -2.53 -2.64
C TYR A 224 -0.18 -2.53 -1.99
N PRO A 225 0.88 -2.10 -2.68
CA PRO A 225 2.23 -2.09 -2.11
C PRO A 225 2.34 -1.15 -0.91
N GLN A 226 1.72 0.03 -1.00
CA GLN A 226 1.63 1.00 0.09
C GLN A 226 0.34 0.80 0.88
N PHE A 227 0.44 0.78 2.20
CA PHE A 227 -0.71 0.72 3.09
C PHE A 227 -1.48 2.04 3.04
N SER A 228 -2.81 1.95 2.96
CA SER A 228 -3.71 3.04 3.37
C SER A 228 -4.88 2.49 4.15
N ILE A 229 -5.39 3.31 5.07
CA ILE A 229 -6.63 3.06 5.82
C ILE A 229 -7.80 2.79 4.86
N SER A 230 -7.85 3.55 3.75
CA SER A 230 -8.91 3.47 2.73
C SER A 230 -8.88 2.21 1.86
N THR A 231 -7.81 1.42 1.90
CA THR A 231 -7.60 0.26 1.02
C THR A 231 -7.31 -0.99 1.86
N THR A 232 -6.03 -1.30 2.08
CA THR A 232 -5.59 -2.41 2.92
C THR A 232 -6.27 -2.40 4.29
N GLY A 233 -6.38 -1.22 4.92
CA GLY A 233 -7.06 -1.07 6.21
C GLY A 233 -8.53 -1.46 6.18
N SER A 234 -9.28 -1.04 5.15
CA SER A 234 -10.70 -1.40 4.96
C SER A 234 -10.86 -2.92 4.75
N SER A 235 -10.10 -3.51 3.82
CA SER A 235 -10.20 -4.94 3.53
C SER A 235 -9.84 -5.82 4.73
N ILE A 236 -8.79 -5.47 5.48
CA ILE A 236 -8.43 -6.18 6.71
C ILE A 236 -9.53 -6.05 7.77
N ARG A 237 -10.17 -4.88 7.92
CA ARG A 237 -11.24 -4.70 8.92
C ARG A 237 -12.45 -5.58 8.65
N VAL A 238 -12.85 -5.69 7.38
CA VAL A 238 -13.93 -6.62 6.97
C VAL A 238 -13.54 -8.05 7.31
N LEU A 239 -12.33 -8.46 6.92
CA LEU A 239 -11.82 -9.80 7.19
C LEU A 239 -11.80 -10.10 8.71
N GLN A 240 -11.32 -9.16 9.52
CA GLN A 240 -11.31 -9.30 10.98
C GLN A 240 -12.70 -9.46 11.59
N ASN A 241 -13.72 -8.78 11.06
CA ASN A 241 -15.09 -8.95 11.52
C ASN A 241 -15.63 -10.33 11.18
N ILE A 242 -15.46 -10.79 9.93
CA ILE A 242 -15.84 -12.13 9.49
C ILE A 242 -15.15 -13.20 10.35
N PHE A 243 -13.85 -13.04 10.63
CA PHE A 243 -13.07 -14.00 11.41
C PHE A 243 -13.49 -14.05 12.88
N ARG A 244 -13.88 -12.91 13.46
CA ARG A 244 -14.34 -12.84 14.86
C ARG A 244 -15.67 -13.58 15.06
N GLU A 245 -16.54 -13.56 14.06
CA GLU A 245 -17.89 -14.12 14.12
C GLU A 245 -17.94 -15.62 13.80
N ASP A 246 -16.83 -16.22 13.33
CA ASP A 246 -16.77 -17.61 12.91
C ASP A 246 -15.82 -18.45 13.79
N ALA A 247 -16.33 -19.57 14.33
CA ALA A 247 -15.60 -20.41 15.27
C ALA A 247 -14.37 -21.10 14.68
N TYR A 248 -14.38 -21.37 13.37
CA TYR A 248 -13.24 -21.96 12.68
C TYR A 248 -12.18 -20.88 12.37
N LEU A 249 -12.61 -19.78 11.76
CA LEU A 249 -11.71 -18.71 11.32
C LEU A 249 -11.05 -17.99 12.50
N SER A 250 -11.74 -17.83 13.63
CA SER A 250 -11.18 -17.20 14.84
C SER A 250 -9.97 -17.92 15.42
N ARG A 251 -9.76 -19.20 15.07
CA ARG A 251 -8.62 -20.03 15.50
C ARG A 251 -7.59 -20.25 14.40
N LEU A 252 -7.87 -19.82 13.18
CA LEU A 252 -7.00 -19.99 12.03
C LEU A 252 -5.74 -19.11 12.20
N PRO A 253 -4.52 -19.67 12.17
CA PRO A 253 -3.31 -18.85 12.13
C PRO A 253 -3.27 -17.99 10.86
N VAL A 254 -3.29 -16.67 11.03
CA VAL A 254 -3.26 -15.69 9.93
C VAL A 254 -1.99 -14.84 10.00
N SER A 255 -1.27 -14.74 8.88
CA SER A 255 -0.19 -13.77 8.67
C SER A 255 -0.65 -12.71 7.66
N ILE A 256 -0.57 -11.43 8.03
CA ILE A 256 -1.02 -10.33 7.17
C ILE A 256 0.19 -9.52 6.68
N ILE A 257 0.36 -9.44 5.36
CA ILE A 257 1.37 -8.57 4.74
C ILE A 257 0.76 -7.17 4.60
N ARG A 258 1.09 -6.26 5.51
CA ARG A 258 0.42 -4.93 5.58
C ARG A 258 0.86 -3.98 4.46
N SER A 259 2.12 -4.04 4.06
CA SER A 259 2.73 -3.24 3.00
C SER A 259 3.98 -3.93 2.49
N TRP A 260 4.34 -3.68 1.23
CA TRP A 260 5.45 -4.35 0.56
C TRP A 260 6.09 -3.49 -0.55
N TYR A 261 5.89 -2.17 -0.53
CA TYR A 261 6.44 -1.22 -1.50
C TYR A 261 7.98 -1.20 -1.58
N GLN A 262 8.69 -1.56 -0.50
CA GLN A 262 10.16 -1.61 -0.50
C GLN A 262 10.73 -2.91 -1.07
N ARG A 263 9.89 -3.90 -1.42
CA ARG A 263 10.37 -5.20 -1.88
C ARG A 263 11.19 -5.02 -3.15
N GLU A 264 12.41 -5.53 -3.14
CA GLU A 264 13.35 -5.38 -4.25
C GLU A 264 12.76 -5.83 -5.59
N GLY A 265 12.01 -6.93 -5.62
CA GLY A 265 11.31 -7.40 -6.82
C GLY A 265 10.31 -6.39 -7.37
N TYR A 266 9.57 -5.69 -6.50
CA TYR A 266 8.63 -4.64 -6.93
C TYR A 266 9.36 -3.42 -7.48
N VAL A 267 10.38 -2.94 -6.75
CA VAL A 267 11.20 -1.79 -7.17
C VAL A 267 11.90 -2.06 -8.51
N ASN A 268 12.44 -3.27 -8.69
CA ASN A 268 13.03 -3.71 -9.96
C ASN A 268 12.01 -3.73 -11.10
N SER A 269 10.85 -4.37 -10.90
CA SER A 269 9.82 -4.42 -11.95
C SER A 269 9.37 -3.01 -12.38
N MET A 270 9.22 -2.08 -11.42
CA MET A 270 8.89 -0.69 -11.74
C MET A 270 10.00 0.00 -12.53
N ALA A 271 11.26 -0.16 -12.12
CA ALA A 271 12.40 0.41 -12.83
C ALA A 271 12.56 -0.18 -14.24
N ASP A 272 12.34 -1.50 -14.40
CA ASP A 272 12.36 -2.19 -15.71
C ASP A 272 11.31 -1.61 -16.65
N LEU A 273 10.09 -1.43 -16.16
CA LEU A 273 8.99 -0.84 -16.94
C LEU A 273 9.28 0.61 -17.32
N ILE A 274 9.74 1.43 -16.37
CA ILE A 274 10.08 2.85 -16.64
C ILE A 274 11.19 2.92 -17.70
N GLN A 275 12.26 2.14 -17.55
CA GLN A 275 13.37 2.09 -18.50
C GLN A 275 12.90 1.66 -19.89
N LYS A 276 12.08 0.61 -19.97
CA LYS A 276 11.52 0.12 -21.23
C LYS A 276 10.69 1.20 -21.94
N GLU A 277 9.87 1.92 -21.19
CA GLU A 277 8.94 2.91 -21.74
C GLU A 277 9.64 4.23 -22.10
N LEU A 278 10.65 4.63 -21.33
CA LEU A 278 11.56 5.72 -21.70
C LEU A 278 12.26 5.45 -23.03
N GLY A 279 12.68 4.21 -23.28
CA GLY A 279 13.33 3.81 -24.53
C GLY A 279 12.46 3.97 -25.80
N LYS A 280 11.16 4.22 -25.66
CA LYS A 280 10.27 4.52 -26.79
C LYS A 280 10.27 5.99 -27.20
N PHE A 281 10.82 6.89 -26.38
CA PHE A 281 10.93 8.31 -26.71
C PHE A 281 12.14 8.58 -27.60
N GLN A 282 12.04 9.58 -28.48
CA GLN A 282 13.16 9.99 -29.35
C GLN A 282 14.33 10.57 -28.54
N LYS A 283 14.02 11.23 -27.43
CA LYS A 283 14.99 11.81 -26.49
C LYS A 283 14.67 11.40 -25.05
N PRO A 284 14.97 10.15 -24.67
CA PRO A 284 14.60 9.60 -23.37
C PRO A 284 15.10 10.45 -22.20
N GLU A 285 16.25 11.09 -22.31
CA GLU A 285 16.89 11.93 -21.31
C GLU A 285 16.15 13.24 -21.00
N GLU A 286 15.35 13.76 -21.94
CA GLU A 286 14.56 14.99 -21.76
C GLU A 286 13.17 14.72 -21.14
N VAL A 287 12.79 13.46 -20.94
CA VAL A 287 11.46 13.06 -20.47
C VAL A 287 11.29 13.30 -18.96
N MET A 288 10.20 13.95 -18.58
CA MET A 288 9.79 14.06 -17.17
C MET A 288 9.10 12.77 -16.72
N ILE A 289 9.61 12.13 -15.67
CA ILE A 289 8.94 10.98 -15.04
C ILE A 289 7.86 11.52 -14.08
N PHE A 290 6.61 11.21 -14.37
CA PHE A 290 5.47 11.73 -13.63
C PHE A 290 4.76 10.62 -12.87
N PHE A 291 5.02 10.52 -11.57
CA PHE A 291 4.32 9.57 -10.70
C PHE A 291 2.91 10.09 -10.39
N SER A 292 1.91 9.34 -10.82
CA SER A 292 0.49 9.64 -10.56
C SER A 292 -0.08 8.65 -9.56
N ALA A 293 -0.28 9.10 -8.32
CA ALA A 293 -0.87 8.31 -7.25
C ALA A 293 -2.31 8.73 -7.00
N HIS A 294 -3.19 7.82 -6.56
CA HIS A 294 -4.51 8.26 -6.09
C HIS A 294 -4.36 9.06 -4.79
N GLY A 295 -5.05 10.20 -4.69
CA GLY A 295 -5.08 10.98 -3.47
C GLY A 295 -5.77 10.24 -2.32
N VAL A 296 -5.51 10.71 -1.11
CA VAL A 296 -6.31 10.40 0.09
C VAL A 296 -6.68 11.71 0.79
N PRO A 297 -7.75 11.74 1.61
CA PRO A 297 -8.06 12.91 2.43
C PRO A 297 -6.88 13.27 3.34
N VAL A 298 -6.58 14.56 3.46
CA VAL A 298 -5.48 15.05 4.33
C VAL A 298 -5.67 14.60 5.77
N SER A 299 -6.92 14.53 6.24
CA SER A 299 -7.25 14.06 7.58
C SER A 299 -6.82 12.61 7.84
N TYR A 300 -6.67 11.78 6.82
CA TYR A 300 -6.22 10.39 7.01
C TYR A 300 -4.74 10.38 7.41
N VAL A 301 -3.93 11.17 6.72
CA VAL A 301 -2.50 11.30 7.03
C VAL A 301 -2.30 12.06 8.34
N GLU A 302 -2.85 13.27 8.46
CA GLU A 302 -2.53 14.17 9.59
C GLU A 302 -3.23 13.79 10.90
N LYS A 303 -4.45 13.24 10.85
CA LYS A 303 -5.24 12.96 12.07
C LYS A 303 -5.32 11.48 12.40
N ALA A 304 -5.42 10.62 11.39
CA ALA A 304 -5.56 9.18 11.60
C ALA A 304 -4.22 8.41 11.52
N GLY A 305 -3.12 9.08 11.15
CA GLY A 305 -1.80 8.47 11.05
C GLY A 305 -1.67 7.49 9.89
N ASP A 306 -2.37 7.73 8.78
CA ASP A 306 -2.24 6.92 7.57
C ASP A 306 -0.82 7.07 6.98
N PRO A 307 0.00 6.00 6.92
CA PRO A 307 1.39 6.06 6.45
C PRO A 307 1.50 6.20 4.93
N TYR A 308 0.38 6.24 4.19
CA TYR A 308 0.35 6.21 2.74
C TYR A 308 1.28 7.23 2.06
N ARG A 309 1.28 8.48 2.53
CA ARG A 309 2.14 9.54 1.94
C ARG A 309 3.61 9.16 2.07
N ASP A 310 4.04 8.85 3.28
CA ASP A 310 5.45 8.60 3.57
C ASP A 310 5.93 7.31 2.86
N GLN A 311 5.10 6.26 2.82
CA GLN A 311 5.39 5.04 2.06
C GLN A 311 5.42 5.28 0.54
N MET A 312 4.59 6.17 0.02
CA MET A 312 4.58 6.52 -1.40
C MET A 312 5.85 7.28 -1.80
N GLU A 313 6.23 8.28 -1.02
CA GLU A 313 7.44 9.07 -1.23
C GLU A 313 8.71 8.21 -1.14
N GLU A 314 8.78 7.32 -0.14
CA GLU A 314 9.89 6.38 -0.01
C GLU A 314 9.92 5.36 -1.16
N CYS A 315 8.77 4.83 -1.59
CA CYS A 315 8.67 3.94 -2.74
C CYS A 315 9.23 4.60 -4.01
N ILE A 316 8.85 5.85 -4.27
CA ILE A 316 9.33 6.61 -5.43
C ILE A 316 10.83 6.87 -5.31
N TYR A 317 11.30 7.23 -4.12
CA TYR A 317 12.73 7.38 -3.86
C TYR A 317 13.49 6.11 -4.22
N LEU A 318 13.06 4.93 -3.75
CA LEU A 318 13.71 3.65 -4.04
C LEU A 318 13.71 3.31 -5.54
N ILE A 319 12.60 3.58 -6.25
CA ILE A 319 12.50 3.39 -7.70
C ILE A 319 13.49 4.33 -8.42
N MET A 320 13.53 5.60 -8.03
CA MET A 320 14.43 6.58 -8.65
C MET A 320 15.90 6.29 -8.35
N GLN A 321 16.24 5.79 -7.15
CA GLN A 321 17.59 5.30 -6.87
C GLN A 321 17.95 4.13 -7.79
N ARG A 322 17.05 3.14 -7.94
CA ARG A 322 17.27 2.00 -8.84
C ARG A 322 17.45 2.42 -10.30
N LEU A 323 16.75 3.46 -10.76
CA LEU A 323 16.94 4.03 -12.10
C LEU A 323 18.30 4.72 -12.24
N LYS A 324 18.73 5.49 -11.22
CA LYS A 324 20.07 6.12 -11.19
C LYS A 324 21.20 5.09 -11.24
N ASP A 325 21.07 3.98 -10.50
CA ASP A 325 22.02 2.87 -10.54
C ASP A 325 22.20 2.29 -11.96
N ARG A 326 21.18 2.46 -12.81
CA ARG A 326 21.16 2.01 -14.22
C ARG A 326 21.52 3.12 -15.21
N GLY A 327 21.99 4.27 -14.73
CA GLY A 327 22.38 5.42 -15.56
C GLY A 327 21.22 6.32 -16.00
N ILE A 328 20.01 6.13 -15.48
CA ILE A 328 18.82 6.92 -15.83
C ILE A 328 18.67 8.05 -14.81
N ASN A 329 18.89 9.29 -15.24
CA ASN A 329 18.95 10.48 -14.39
C ASN A 329 17.83 11.50 -14.68
N ASN A 330 16.72 11.04 -15.26
CA ASN A 330 15.55 11.88 -15.54
C ASN A 330 15.02 12.59 -14.28
N ASP A 331 14.54 13.82 -14.48
CA ASP A 331 13.75 14.51 -13.48
C ASP A 331 12.43 13.76 -13.24
N HIS A 332 11.93 13.89 -12.01
CA HIS A 332 10.66 13.30 -11.64
C HIS A 332 9.82 14.23 -10.75
N THR A 333 8.51 13.98 -10.75
CA THR A 333 7.58 14.61 -9.81
C THR A 333 6.47 13.64 -9.42
N LEU A 334 5.86 13.88 -8.26
CA LEU A 334 4.71 13.14 -7.74
C LEU A 334 3.50 14.06 -7.68
N ALA A 335 2.38 13.59 -8.18
CA ALA A 335 1.09 14.24 -8.00
C ALA A 335 -0.02 13.24 -7.64
N TYR A 336 -1.07 13.77 -7.04
CA TYR A 336 -2.23 13.02 -6.56
C TYR A 336 -3.48 13.30 -7.41
N GLN A 337 -4.11 12.23 -7.91
CA GLN A 337 -5.32 12.28 -8.75
C GLN A 337 -6.58 11.85 -8.00
N SER A 338 -7.73 11.95 -8.69
CA SER A 338 -9.02 11.38 -8.27
C SER A 338 -9.62 11.97 -6.99
N ARG A 339 -9.47 13.29 -6.76
CA ARG A 339 -10.12 14.02 -5.66
C ARG A 339 -11.66 14.02 -5.79
N VAL A 340 -12.36 13.85 -4.66
CA VAL A 340 -13.84 13.81 -4.60
C VAL A 340 -14.37 14.62 -3.43
N GLY A 341 -15.43 15.38 -3.69
CA GLY A 341 -16.16 16.11 -2.65
C GLY A 341 -15.39 17.32 -2.10
N PRO A 342 -15.94 17.99 -1.08
CA PRO A 342 -15.44 19.27 -0.58
C PRO A 342 -14.28 19.15 0.42
N VAL A 343 -13.87 17.93 0.78
CA VAL A 343 -12.80 17.72 1.77
C VAL A 343 -11.43 18.05 1.19
N LYS A 344 -10.46 18.38 2.06
CA LYS A 344 -9.06 18.59 1.63
C LYS A 344 -8.40 17.25 1.29
N TRP A 345 -7.75 17.19 0.15
CA TRP A 345 -7.00 16.03 -0.35
C TRP A 345 -5.50 16.31 -0.38
N LEU A 346 -4.69 15.25 -0.37
CA LEU A 346 -3.24 15.37 -0.53
C LEU A 346 -2.90 16.10 -1.83
N LYS A 347 -1.88 16.95 -1.74
CA LYS A 347 -1.31 17.78 -2.80
C LYS A 347 0.11 17.30 -3.12
N PRO A 348 0.63 17.62 -4.32
CA PRO A 348 0.03 18.47 -5.36
C PRO A 348 -0.97 17.70 -6.23
N TYR A 349 -1.90 18.40 -6.89
CA TYR A 349 -2.94 17.76 -7.71
C TYR A 349 -2.49 17.54 -9.15
N THR A 350 -2.81 16.38 -9.71
CA THR A 350 -2.36 15.98 -11.06
C THR A 350 -2.74 17.00 -12.14
N ASP A 351 -3.97 17.51 -12.13
CA ASP A 351 -4.44 18.53 -13.09
C ASP A 351 -3.66 19.85 -12.99
N GLU A 352 -3.36 20.30 -11.77
CA GLU A 352 -2.59 21.51 -11.52
C GLU A 352 -1.11 21.35 -11.92
N VAL A 353 -0.47 20.23 -11.52
CA VAL A 353 0.95 19.97 -11.84
C VAL A 353 1.18 19.83 -13.35
N LEU A 354 0.27 19.19 -14.09
CA LEU A 354 0.41 19.05 -15.53
C LEU A 354 0.41 20.41 -16.23
N VAL A 355 -0.44 21.36 -15.79
CA VAL A 355 -0.43 22.73 -16.30
C VAL A 355 0.88 23.44 -15.97
N GLU A 356 1.36 23.32 -14.73
CA GLU A 356 2.63 23.92 -14.31
C GLU A 356 3.84 23.37 -15.09
N LEU A 357 3.89 22.06 -15.36
CA LEU A 357 4.95 21.44 -16.15
C LEU A 357 4.94 21.94 -17.60
N GLY A 358 3.75 22.06 -18.21
CA GLY A 358 3.60 22.66 -19.54
C GLY A 358 4.08 24.10 -19.58
N GLN A 359 3.73 24.92 -18.57
CA GLN A 359 4.21 26.30 -18.45
C GLN A 359 5.72 26.40 -18.26
N LYS A 360 6.34 25.41 -17.61
CA LYS A 360 7.81 25.29 -17.46
C LYS A 360 8.51 24.76 -18.72
N GLY A 361 7.77 24.46 -19.78
CA GLY A 361 8.32 24.01 -21.07
C GLY A 361 8.62 22.51 -21.14
N VAL A 362 8.07 21.69 -20.24
CA VAL A 362 8.18 20.23 -20.34
C VAL A 362 7.37 19.75 -21.54
N LYS A 363 8.04 19.11 -22.51
CA LYS A 363 7.43 18.66 -23.78
C LYS A 363 7.13 17.16 -23.83
N SER A 364 7.75 16.38 -22.97
CA SER A 364 7.60 14.92 -22.96
C SER A 364 7.48 14.42 -21.53
N LEU A 365 6.46 13.60 -21.29
CA LEU A 365 6.12 13.12 -19.97
C LEU A 365 5.78 11.62 -20.02
N LEU A 366 6.35 10.87 -19.09
CA LEU A 366 6.04 9.46 -18.88
C LEU A 366 5.24 9.31 -17.58
N ALA A 367 3.96 8.97 -17.69
CA ALA A 367 3.06 8.88 -16.54
C ALA A 367 3.10 7.49 -15.91
N ILE A 368 3.52 7.40 -14.64
CA ILE A 368 3.69 6.16 -13.90
C ILE A 368 2.56 5.96 -12.87
N PRO A 369 1.68 4.95 -13.05
CA PRO A 369 0.69 4.59 -12.05
C PRO A 369 1.33 3.78 -10.90
N VAL A 370 1.89 4.45 -9.90
CA VAL A 370 2.72 3.83 -8.85
C VAL A 370 1.96 3.11 -7.72
N ARG A 371 0.63 3.26 -7.66
CA ARG A 371 -0.22 2.68 -6.59
C ARG A 371 -0.77 1.30 -6.93
N TYR A 372 -1.02 1.01 -8.21
CA TYR A 372 -1.69 -0.22 -8.63
C TYR A 372 -0.70 -1.20 -9.22
N THR A 373 -0.84 -2.47 -8.83
CA THR A 373 -0.05 -3.61 -9.32
C THR A 373 -0.54 -4.15 -10.65
N LEU A 374 -1.50 -3.46 -11.29
CA LEU A 374 -1.88 -3.66 -12.69
C LEU A 374 -0.79 -3.09 -13.59
N LEU A 375 0.35 -3.78 -13.64
CA LEU A 375 1.53 -3.37 -14.41
C LEU A 375 1.43 -3.81 -15.88
N THR A 376 0.29 -3.58 -16.52
CA THR A 376 0.13 -3.92 -17.94
C THR A 376 0.49 -2.75 -18.85
N GLU A 377 0.25 -1.50 -18.44
CA GLU A 377 0.52 -0.34 -19.30
C GLU A 377 0.97 0.90 -18.50
N VAL A 378 2.14 1.43 -18.84
CA VAL A 378 2.57 2.79 -18.46
C VAL A 378 2.11 3.72 -19.60
N LEU A 379 1.42 4.81 -19.27
CA LEU A 379 0.89 5.73 -20.28
C LEU A 379 1.95 6.78 -20.63
N ALA A 380 2.41 6.77 -21.89
CA ALA A 380 3.16 7.89 -22.46
C ALA A 380 2.18 9.02 -22.82
N VAL A 381 2.39 10.22 -22.28
CA VAL A 381 1.58 11.40 -22.59
C VAL A 381 2.48 12.43 -23.26
N TYR A 382 2.21 12.70 -24.53
CA TYR A 382 2.88 13.78 -25.27
C TYR A 382 2.06 15.07 -25.12
N PHE A 383 2.70 16.14 -24.65
CA PHE A 383 2.12 17.47 -24.76
C PHE A 383 2.41 18.00 -26.17
N ILE A 384 1.37 18.32 -26.93
CA ILE A 384 1.49 18.98 -28.25
C ILE A 384 1.81 20.46 -28.05
#